data_AF-A0A174PTY2-F1
#
_entry.id   AF-A0A174PTY2-F1
#
_cell.length_a   1.000
_cell.length_b   1.000
_cell.length_c   1.000
_cell.angle_alpha   90.00
_cell.angle_beta   90.00
_cell.angle_gamma   90.00
#
_symmetry.space_group_name_H-M   'P 1'
#
loop_
_entity.id
_entity.type
_entity.pdbx_description
1 polymer ?
#
loop_
_entity_poly.entity_id
_entity_poly.type
_entity_poly.pdbx_seq_one_letter_code
_entity_poly.pdbx_strand_id
1 'polypeptide(L)'
;MKVKTLIKKLEKMDPEAEVRLHDKSGEPVLFVLCAKKYPDVWLQTEGDVDMSDEIQARFDDAIENGTDELDVYMEMLETGIDVPMVRKHLGDEAADHMQDFCEEHGLI
;
A
#
# COMPACT_ATOMS: atom_id res chain seq x y z
N MET A 1 2.23 18.85 -12.15
CA MET A 1 1.25 18.42 -13.20
C MET A 1 -0.14 18.42 -12.57
N LYS A 2 -1.24 18.61 -13.31
CA LYS A 2 -2.60 18.46 -12.75
C LYS A 2 -3.07 17.00 -12.87
N VAL A 3 -3.92 16.53 -11.94
CA VAL A 3 -4.44 15.14 -11.88
C VAL A 3 -5.00 14.68 -13.23
N LYS A 4 -5.89 15.46 -13.86
CA LYS A 4 -6.46 15.15 -15.19
C LYS A 4 -5.43 14.93 -16.29
N THR A 5 -4.25 15.56 -16.18
CA THR A 5 -3.16 15.42 -17.16
C THR A 5 -2.31 14.20 -16.85
N LEU A 6 -2.13 13.88 -15.56
CA LEU A 6 -1.44 12.66 -15.12
C LEU A 6 -2.22 11.42 -15.56
N ILE A 7 -3.53 11.36 -15.28
CA ILE A 7 -4.43 10.26 -15.69
C ILE A 7 -4.30 9.98 -17.19
N LYS A 8 -4.46 11.01 -18.04
CA LYS A 8 -4.33 10.88 -19.52
C LYS A 8 -2.97 10.38 -20.01
N LYS A 9 -1.92 10.53 -19.21
CA LYS A 9 -0.59 10.02 -19.53
C LYS A 9 -0.45 8.56 -19.08
N LEU A 10 -0.95 8.22 -17.90
CA LEU A 10 -0.94 6.86 -17.36
C LEU A 10 -1.83 5.91 -18.15
N GLU A 11 -2.99 6.37 -18.67
CA GLU A 11 -3.89 5.60 -19.55
C GLU A 11 -3.22 5.01 -20.80
N LYS A 12 -2.03 5.48 -21.16
CA LYS A 12 -1.27 5.02 -22.34
C LYS A 12 -0.19 3.99 -22.00
N MET A 13 0.05 3.75 -20.72
CA MET A 13 1.06 2.83 -20.22
C MET A 13 0.43 1.45 -20.02
N ASP A 14 1.27 0.45 -19.78
CA ASP A 14 0.81 -0.86 -19.31
C ASP A 14 0.09 -0.68 -17.96
N PRO A 15 -1.19 -1.09 -17.83
CA PRO A 15 -1.94 -0.95 -16.58
C PRO A 15 -1.32 -1.72 -15.41
N GLU A 16 -0.54 -2.76 -15.68
CA GLU A 16 0.14 -3.56 -14.65
C GLU A 16 1.54 -3.01 -14.31
N ALA A 17 1.97 -1.91 -14.96
CA ALA A 17 3.25 -1.30 -14.64
C ALA A 17 3.20 -0.53 -13.33
N GLU A 18 4.19 -0.77 -12.49
CA GLU A 18 4.36 -0.08 -11.22
C GLU A 18 4.73 1.40 -11.40
N VAL A 19 4.09 2.27 -10.64
CA VAL A 19 4.40 3.70 -10.60
C VAL A 19 5.49 3.96 -9.57
N ARG A 20 6.64 4.48 -10.01
CA ARG A 20 7.79 4.81 -9.14
C ARG A 20 8.03 6.32 -9.05
N LEU A 21 8.46 6.82 -7.89
CA LEU A 21 8.94 8.19 -7.73
C LEU A 21 10.46 8.29 -7.89
N HIS A 22 10.96 9.52 -8.06
CA HIS A 22 12.37 9.88 -8.31
C HIS A 22 12.89 9.47 -9.69
N ASP A 23 13.16 8.19 -9.92
CA ASP A 23 13.66 7.65 -11.18
C ASP A 23 13.32 6.15 -11.34
N LYS A 24 13.84 5.50 -12.38
CA LYS A 24 13.57 4.08 -12.69
C LYS A 24 13.99 3.09 -11.59
N SER A 25 14.86 3.51 -10.69
CA SER A 25 15.37 2.75 -9.55
C SER A 25 14.87 3.31 -8.22
N GLY A 26 13.99 4.32 -8.25
CA GLY A 26 13.34 4.86 -7.06
C GLY A 26 12.23 3.96 -6.55
N GLU A 27 11.53 4.45 -5.52
CA GLU A 27 10.57 3.66 -4.76
C GLU A 27 9.19 3.59 -5.43
N PRO A 28 8.47 2.45 -5.31
CA PRO A 28 7.07 2.34 -5.68
C PRO A 28 6.21 3.32 -4.88
N VAL A 29 5.22 3.92 -5.55
CA VAL A 29 4.17 4.69 -4.88
C VAL A 29 3.25 3.73 -4.15
N LEU A 30 3.06 3.94 -2.85
CA LEU A 30 2.12 3.19 -2.01
C LEU A 30 0.82 3.96 -1.81
N PHE A 31 0.90 5.28 -1.64
CA PHE A 31 -0.28 6.09 -1.29
C PHE A 31 -0.49 7.27 -2.23
N VAL A 32 -1.77 7.54 -2.51
CA VAL A 32 -2.24 8.74 -3.21
C VAL A 32 -3.09 9.56 -2.25
N LEU A 33 -2.57 10.69 -1.78
CA LEU A 33 -3.20 11.46 -0.72
C LEU A 33 -3.71 12.81 -1.18
N CYS A 34 -4.79 13.24 -0.53
CA CYS A 34 -5.34 14.58 -0.60
C CYS A 34 -5.94 14.94 0.76
N ALA A 35 -5.49 16.03 1.37
CA ALA A 35 -6.08 16.49 2.62
C ALA A 35 -7.17 17.52 2.36
N LYS A 36 -8.26 17.48 3.13
CA LYS A 36 -9.45 18.36 2.98
C LYS A 36 -9.13 19.86 2.82
N LYS A 37 -8.02 20.35 3.38
CA LYS A 37 -7.61 21.76 3.33
C LYS A 37 -6.73 22.13 2.14
N TYR A 38 -6.23 21.15 1.40
CA TYR A 38 -5.29 21.35 0.31
C TYR A 38 -5.87 20.76 -0.99
N PRO A 39 -5.93 21.53 -2.08
CA PRO A 39 -6.46 21.05 -3.35
C PRO A 39 -5.47 20.16 -4.13
N ASP A 40 -4.25 20.01 -3.61
CA ASP A 40 -3.15 19.30 -4.24
C ASP A 40 -3.16 17.82 -3.85
N VAL A 41 -2.66 16.99 -4.75
CA VAL A 41 -2.46 15.55 -4.55
C VAL A 41 -0.96 15.29 -4.48
N TRP A 42 -0.54 14.49 -3.52
CA TRP A 42 0.82 13.99 -3.44
C TRP A 42 0.81 12.46 -3.39
N LEU A 43 1.94 11.91 -3.82
CA LEU A 43 2.20 10.49 -3.86
C LEU A 43 3.25 10.21 -2.80
N GLN A 44 3.06 9.15 -2.02
CA GLN A 44 4.02 8.73 -1.01
C GLN A 44 4.54 7.34 -1.32
N THR A 45 5.81 7.16 -1.01
CA THR A 45 6.55 5.91 -1.07
C THR A 45 6.78 5.38 0.35
N GLU A 46 7.37 4.19 0.45
CA GLU A 46 7.75 3.60 1.73
C GLU A 46 8.59 4.56 2.60
N GLY A 47 9.56 5.26 2.01
CA GLY A 47 10.41 6.21 2.74
C GLY A 47 9.72 7.49 3.23
N ASP A 48 8.50 7.79 2.77
CA ASP A 48 7.76 9.00 3.15
C ASP A 48 6.82 8.79 4.36
N VAL A 49 6.65 7.54 4.81
CA VAL A 49 5.63 7.13 5.79
C VAL A 49 6.27 6.30 6.91
N ASP A 50 5.76 6.46 8.13
CA ASP A 50 6.05 5.50 9.21
C ASP A 50 5.24 4.23 8.96
N MET A 51 5.81 3.30 8.20
CA MET A 51 5.11 2.09 7.78
C MET A 51 4.79 1.16 8.95
N SER A 52 5.55 1.20 10.05
CA SER A 52 5.20 0.45 11.26
C SER A 52 3.88 0.95 11.83
N ASP A 53 3.73 2.27 12.00
CA ASP A 53 2.48 2.88 12.49
C ASP A 53 1.33 2.67 11.51
N GLU A 54 1.59 2.83 10.21
CA GLU A 54 0.59 2.72 9.14
C GLU A 54 0.05 1.29 8.96
N ILE A 55 0.88 0.25 9.11
CA ILE A 55 0.42 -1.15 9.07
C ILE A 55 -0.30 -1.50 10.37
N GLN A 56 0.23 -1.09 11.53
CA GLN A 56 -0.42 -1.35 12.82
C GLN A 56 -1.81 -0.69 12.89
N ALA A 57 -1.95 0.54 12.40
CA ALA A 57 -3.22 1.25 12.37
C ALA A 57 -4.29 0.53 11.54
N ARG A 58 -3.92 -0.16 10.45
CA ARG A 58 -4.86 -0.99 9.68
C ARG A 58 -5.40 -2.16 10.50
N PHE A 59 -4.53 -2.85 11.23
CA PHE A 59 -4.94 -3.96 12.08
C PHE A 59 -5.81 -3.48 13.25
N ASP A 60 -5.43 -2.36 13.88
CA ASP A 60 -6.21 -1.77 14.97
C ASP A 60 -7.60 -1.33 14.50
N ASP A 61 -7.71 -0.70 13.33
CA ASP A 61 -8.98 -0.30 12.72
C ASP A 61 -9.84 -1.53 12.36
N ALA A 62 -9.22 -2.58 11.82
CA ALA A 62 -9.93 -3.83 11.52
C ALA A 62 -10.51 -4.48 12.78
N ILE A 63 -9.77 -4.46 13.89
CA ILE A 63 -10.25 -4.96 15.18
C ILE A 63 -11.39 -4.08 15.73
N GLU A 64 -11.24 -2.74 15.66
CA GLU A 64 -12.24 -1.79 16.16
C GLU A 64 -13.56 -1.89 15.38
N ASN A 65 -13.48 -2.02 14.05
CA ASN A 65 -14.63 -2.05 13.16
C ASN A 65 -15.14 -3.46 12.82
N GLY A 66 -14.43 -4.51 13.24
CA GLY A 66 -14.77 -5.90 12.92
C GLY A 66 -14.64 -6.24 11.44
N THR A 67 -13.64 -5.65 10.77
CA THR A 67 -13.31 -5.93 9.36
C THR A 67 -12.78 -7.35 9.22
N ASP A 68 -13.16 -8.03 8.14
CA ASP A 68 -12.67 -9.38 7.87
C ASP A 68 -11.18 -9.36 7.53
N GLU A 69 -10.41 -10.29 8.11
CA GLU A 69 -8.97 -10.38 7.91
C GLU A 69 -8.58 -10.61 6.43
N LEU A 70 -9.43 -11.32 5.67
CA LEU A 70 -9.25 -11.50 4.23
C LEU A 70 -9.31 -10.17 3.49
N ASP A 71 -10.28 -9.31 3.84
CA ASP A 71 -10.43 -7.99 3.22
C ASP A 71 -9.22 -7.09 3.53
N VAL A 72 -8.70 -7.17 4.76
CA VAL A 72 -7.50 -6.41 5.18
C VAL A 72 -6.29 -6.82 4.35
N TYR A 73 -5.98 -8.12 4.25
CA TYR A 73 -4.80 -8.55 3.50
C TYR A 73 -4.95 -8.36 1.99
N MET A 74 -6.15 -8.50 1.43
CA MET A 74 -6.41 -8.14 0.04
C MET A 74 -6.09 -6.66 -0.22
N GLU A 75 -6.58 -5.74 0.60
CA GLU A 75 -6.30 -4.30 0.45
C GLU A 75 -4.79 -4.00 0.60
N MET A 76 -4.13 -4.64 1.57
CA MET A 76 -2.68 -4.49 1.77
C MET A 76 -1.90 -4.94 0.52
N LEU A 77 -2.20 -6.12 -0.01
CA LEU A 77 -1.53 -6.64 -1.21
C LEU A 77 -1.81 -5.77 -2.45
N GLU A 78 -3.06 -5.33 -2.64
CA GLU A 78 -3.44 -4.44 -3.75
C GLU A 78 -2.73 -3.08 -3.69
N THR A 79 -2.39 -2.60 -2.48
CA THR A 79 -1.65 -1.34 -2.27
C THR A 79 -0.14 -1.51 -2.27
N GLY A 80 0.36 -2.74 -2.46
CA GLY A 80 1.80 -3.05 -2.50
C GLY A 80 2.44 -3.24 -1.12
N ILE A 81 1.63 -3.40 -0.06
CA ILE A 81 2.08 -3.77 1.27
C ILE A 81 2.09 -5.31 1.36
N ASP A 82 3.20 -5.90 0.99
CA ASP A 82 3.39 -7.36 0.93
C ASP A 82 4.03 -7.94 2.20
N VAL A 83 4.14 -9.28 2.27
CA VAL A 83 4.76 -10.00 3.40
C VAL A 83 6.19 -9.49 3.69
N PRO A 84 7.10 -9.31 2.71
CA PRO A 84 8.39 -8.67 2.94
C PRO A 84 8.31 -7.29 3.62
N MET A 85 7.36 -6.43 3.21
CA MET A 85 7.17 -5.12 3.83
C MET A 85 6.69 -5.24 5.27
N VAL A 86 5.70 -6.10 5.54
CA VAL A 86 5.24 -6.37 6.91
C VAL A 86 6.39 -6.92 7.77
N ARG A 87 7.19 -7.85 7.24
CA ARG A 87 8.34 -8.41 7.95
C ARG A 87 9.36 -7.34 8.31
N LYS A 88 9.62 -6.41 7.39
CA LYS A 88 10.56 -5.30 7.60
C LYS A 88 10.10 -4.34 8.71
N HIS A 89 8.79 -4.08 8.83
CA HIS A 89 8.26 -3.01 9.71
C HIS A 89 7.60 -3.49 11.00
N LEU A 90 7.04 -4.71 11.03
CA LEU A 90 6.38 -5.30 12.21
C LEU A 90 7.05 -6.58 12.71
N GLY A 91 7.98 -7.15 11.94
CA GLY A 91 8.76 -8.33 12.33
C GLY A 91 8.14 -9.66 11.88
N ASP A 92 8.84 -10.75 12.23
CA ASP A 92 8.55 -12.08 11.70
C ASP A 92 7.17 -12.61 12.11
N GLU A 93 6.74 -12.39 13.35
CA GLU A 93 5.45 -12.91 13.85
C GLU A 93 4.26 -12.44 13.01
N ALA A 94 4.16 -11.12 12.77
CA ALA A 94 3.08 -10.56 11.96
C ALA A 94 3.18 -10.98 10.49
N ALA A 95 4.39 -11.05 9.96
CA ALA A 95 4.62 -11.42 8.57
C ALA A 95 4.35 -12.90 8.28
N ASP A 96 4.75 -13.79 9.19
CA ASP A 96 4.53 -15.23 9.08
C ASP A 96 3.02 -15.53 9.15
N HIS A 97 2.29 -14.85 10.06
CA HIS A 97 0.84 -14.96 10.13
C HIS A 97 0.15 -14.48 8.85
N MET A 98 0.53 -13.31 8.32
CA MET A 98 0.03 -12.84 7.03
C MET A 98 0.35 -13.84 5.91
N GLN A 99 1.57 -14.38 5.88
CA GLN A 99 2.01 -15.33 4.86
C GLN A 99 1.16 -16.60 4.88
N ASP A 100 1.03 -17.25 6.04
CA ASP A 100 0.25 -18.47 6.21
C ASP A 100 -1.21 -18.24 5.80
N PHE A 101 -1.81 -17.13 6.26
CA PHE A 101 -3.18 -16.78 5.92
C PHE A 101 -3.37 -16.57 4.42
N CYS A 102 -2.49 -15.80 3.78
CA CYS A 102 -2.60 -15.47 2.36
C CYS A 102 -2.41 -16.73 1.48
N GLU A 103 -1.50 -17.64 1.84
CA GLU A 103 -1.30 -18.91 1.16
C GLU A 103 -2.54 -19.83 1.32
N GLU A 104 -3.11 -19.92 2.51
CA GLU A 104 -4.32 -20.72 2.78
C GLU A 104 -5.54 -20.24 1.98
N HIS A 105 -5.64 -18.93 1.72
CA HIS A 105 -6.74 -18.31 0.99
C HIS A 105 -6.46 -18.08 -0.50
N GLY A 106 -5.26 -18.43 -0.99
CA GLY A 106 -4.87 -18.30 -2.40
C GLY A 106 -4.71 -16.87 -2.88
N LEU A 107 -4.29 -15.96 -1.99
CA LEU A 107 -3.99 -14.57 -2.33
C LEU A 107 -2.58 -14.40 -2.94
N ILE A 108 -1.66 -15.30 -2.60
CA ILE A 108 -0.26 -15.33 -3.07
C ILE A 108 0.18 -16.75 -3.45
#